data_AF-A0A7G6WJ74-F1
#
_entry.id   AF-A0A7G6WJ74-F1
#
_cell.length_a   1.000
_cell.length_b   1.000
_cell.length_c   1.000
_cell.angle_alpha   90.00
_cell.angle_beta   90.00
_cell.angle_gamma   90.00
#
_symmetry.space_group_name_H-M   'P 1'
#
loop_
_entity.id
_entity.type
_entity.pdbx_description
1 polymer ?
#
loop_
_entity_poly.entity_id
_entity_poly.type
_entity_poly.pdbx_seq_one_letter_code
_entity_poly.pdbx_strand_id
1 'polypeptide(L)'
;MAANLELAPATAGKRLGAAVLDWLAPVAVLVVTFAIGFAGITRTQSSGFVIYDTGSLVLFGSIGLGLTLVYLVVLMGMEARSGKTLGNHVMGIRSADKDGYAPGGGGVFLRGVITGAGIILALLAALAVVIFKWFDVAVFILGPLLSIGAVWAVLVVVSNTWDRNGRLRGWHDTAAKTLVFDVKDGRNPITSGGIQGPYSFAPLDLPPVQHVASPVAGAAKPPQVVNAQAPVAQPPVQPWQPPAQQPVQPYAPQPSAQPSFAPQPYAPPSSAPFQTPHAQTAAPAVPTTAAQSQPDDDLDRTQMRGGAMYEAPVAVLRIKLDDGRDFQLDRNVLVGRNPVGQTGEQQAQLLAISDPGRSISKTHLHLLTDGAGIWVTDRNSTNGSAVTTPDGLRTPLPPGVPAFVSPGSTVHFGDRSFHLGQA
;
A
#
# COMPACT_ATOMS: atom_id res chain seq x y z
N MET A 1 -12.40 7.71 30.15
CA MET A 1 -11.04 7.17 30.37
C MET A 1 -10.09 8.05 29.60
N ALA A 2 -9.07 8.62 30.25
CA ALA A 2 -8.05 9.39 29.54
C ALA A 2 -7.38 8.45 28.54
N ALA A 3 -7.53 8.70 27.24
CA ALA A 3 -6.83 7.94 26.22
C ALA A 3 -5.35 8.27 26.37
N ASN A 4 -4.58 7.31 26.88
CA ASN A 4 -3.15 7.48 27.03
C ASN A 4 -2.56 7.76 25.63
N LEU A 5 -1.93 8.92 25.46
CA LEU A 5 -1.45 9.38 24.15
C LEU A 5 -0.14 8.70 23.74
N GLU A 6 0.49 7.99 24.69
CA GLU A 6 1.74 7.27 24.50
C GLU A 6 1.51 5.83 24.03
N LEU A 7 2.49 5.30 23.30
CA LEU A 7 2.48 3.92 22.85
C LEU A 7 2.94 3.01 24.00
N ALA A 8 2.18 1.96 24.28
CA ALA A 8 2.55 0.96 25.28
C ALA A 8 3.00 -0.35 24.59
N PRO A 9 4.12 -0.98 25.03
CA PRO A 9 4.52 -2.27 24.50
C PRO A 9 3.62 -3.39 25.00
N ALA A 10 3.22 -4.30 24.11
CA ALA A 10 2.44 -5.47 24.49
C ALA A 10 3.29 -6.44 25.34
N THR A 11 2.78 -6.81 26.51
CA THR A 11 3.47 -7.77 27.40
C THR A 11 3.55 -9.17 26.77
N ALA A 12 4.56 -9.94 27.18
CA ALA A 12 4.73 -11.32 26.73
C ALA A 12 3.50 -12.20 27.01
N GLY A 13 2.86 -12.01 28.18
CA GLY A 13 1.63 -12.71 28.54
C GLY A 13 0.47 -12.40 27.59
N LYS A 14 0.29 -11.12 27.22
CA LYS A 14 -0.75 -10.72 26.25
C LYS A 14 -0.46 -11.30 24.86
N ARG A 15 0.80 -11.28 24.42
CA ARG A 15 1.22 -11.87 23.13
C ARG A 15 1.03 -13.38 23.10
N LEU A 16 1.45 -14.10 24.14
CA LEU A 16 1.27 -15.54 24.24
C LEU A 16 -0.21 -15.92 24.30
N GLY A 17 -1.02 -15.22 25.10
CA GLY A 17 -2.46 -15.45 25.15
C GLY A 17 -3.13 -15.21 23.80
N ALA A 18 -2.71 -14.19 23.05
CA ALA A 18 -3.24 -13.93 21.70
C ALA A 18 -2.88 -15.08 20.75
N ALA A 19 -1.61 -15.52 20.76
CA ALA A 19 -1.15 -16.63 19.94
C ALA A 19 -1.88 -17.94 20.26
N VAL A 20 -2.12 -18.24 21.54
CA VAL A 20 -2.90 -19.41 21.95
C VAL A 20 -4.33 -19.32 21.41
N LEU A 21 -5.01 -18.18 21.61
CA LEU A 21 -6.37 -17.98 21.13
C LEU A 21 -6.49 -18.13 19.61
N ASP A 22 -5.52 -17.62 18.86
CA ASP A 22 -5.47 -17.72 17.40
C ASP A 22 -5.32 -19.18 16.92
N TRP A 23 -4.65 -20.04 17.71
CA TRP A 23 -4.42 -21.45 17.39
C TRP A 23 -5.47 -22.42 17.95
N LEU A 24 -6.32 -22.00 18.88
CA LEU A 24 -7.35 -22.87 19.47
C LEU A 24 -8.26 -23.51 18.41
N ALA A 25 -8.81 -22.69 17.49
CA ALA A 25 -9.75 -23.20 16.49
C ALA A 25 -9.07 -24.18 15.50
N PRO A 26 -7.90 -23.85 14.90
CA PRO A 26 -7.12 -24.81 14.10
C PRO A 26 -6.83 -26.13 14.81
N VAL A 27 -6.33 -26.07 16.05
CA VAL A 27 -5.98 -27.28 16.81
C VAL A 27 -7.23 -28.11 17.08
N ALA A 28 -8.34 -27.47 17.48
CA ALA A 28 -9.60 -28.17 17.72
C ALA A 28 -10.12 -28.85 16.44
N VAL A 29 -10.08 -28.16 15.30
CA VAL A 29 -10.47 -28.73 14.00
C VAL A 29 -9.63 -29.97 13.69
N LEU A 30 -8.29 -29.85 13.78
CA LEU A 30 -7.39 -30.97 13.51
C LEU A 30 -7.66 -32.15 14.44
N VAL A 31 -7.75 -31.91 15.76
CA VAL A 31 -8.01 -32.97 16.75
C VAL A 31 -9.31 -33.69 16.44
N VAL A 32 -10.40 -32.95 16.19
CA VAL A 32 -11.72 -33.54 15.90
C VAL A 32 -11.69 -34.31 14.59
N THR A 33 -11.16 -33.74 13.51
CA THR A 33 -11.15 -34.42 12.21
C THR A 33 -10.25 -35.65 12.22
N PHE A 34 -9.09 -35.60 12.86
CA PHE A 34 -8.23 -36.78 13.00
C PHE A 34 -8.87 -37.82 13.92
N ALA A 35 -9.53 -37.44 15.01
CA ALA A 35 -10.24 -38.38 15.88
C ALA A 35 -11.35 -39.13 15.12
N ILE A 36 -12.15 -38.42 14.31
CA ILE A 36 -13.17 -39.03 13.44
C ILE A 36 -12.51 -39.96 12.40
N GLY A 37 -11.41 -39.50 11.79
CA GLY A 37 -10.63 -40.29 10.83
C GLY A 37 -10.09 -41.59 11.44
N PHE A 38 -9.54 -41.54 12.65
CA PHE A 38 -9.07 -42.72 13.38
C PHE A 38 -10.22 -43.64 13.79
N ALA A 39 -11.34 -43.10 14.26
CA ALA A 39 -12.52 -43.89 14.63
C ALA A 39 -13.14 -44.63 13.44
N GLY A 40 -12.95 -44.11 12.22
CA GLY A 40 -13.42 -44.73 10.99
C GLY A 40 -12.49 -45.80 10.41
N ILE A 41 -11.37 -46.15 11.06
CA ILE A 41 -10.48 -47.20 10.56
C ILE A 41 -11.15 -48.56 10.77
N THR A 42 -11.35 -49.31 9.69
CA THR A 42 -11.94 -50.66 9.77
C THR A 42 -10.87 -51.72 9.52
N ARG A 43 -11.05 -52.90 10.15
CA ARG A 43 -10.16 -54.04 10.00
C ARG A 43 -10.92 -55.17 9.31
N THR A 44 -10.42 -55.63 8.17
CA THR A 44 -10.92 -56.83 7.50
C THR A 44 -9.87 -57.93 7.59
N GLN A 45 -10.32 -59.16 7.83
CA GLN A 45 -9.46 -60.35 7.80
C GLN A 45 -9.96 -61.24 6.67
N SER A 46 -9.07 -61.55 5.72
CA SER A 46 -9.36 -62.48 4.63
C SER A 46 -8.09 -63.27 4.30
N SER A 47 -8.23 -64.59 4.17
CA SER A 47 -7.16 -65.50 3.73
C SER A 47 -5.84 -65.38 4.52
N GLY A 48 -5.91 -65.17 5.84
CA GLY A 48 -4.73 -65.07 6.71
C GLY A 48 -4.04 -63.69 6.74
N PHE A 49 -4.52 -62.71 5.95
CA PHE A 49 -4.02 -61.34 5.98
C PHE A 49 -4.96 -60.42 6.75
N VAL A 50 -4.38 -59.47 7.49
CA VAL A 50 -5.09 -58.37 8.14
C VAL A 50 -4.95 -57.13 7.27
N ILE A 51 -6.07 -56.61 6.76
CA ILE A 51 -6.11 -55.38 5.96
C ILE A 51 -6.82 -54.29 6.78
N TYR A 52 -6.20 -53.12 6.88
CA TYR A 52 -6.78 -51.95 7.50
C TYR A 52 -7.25 -50.98 6.42
N ASP A 53 -8.53 -50.58 6.47
CA ASP A 53 -9.05 -49.49 5.63
C ASP A 53 -8.80 -48.16 6.34
N THR A 54 -7.92 -47.35 5.75
CA THR A 54 -7.53 -46.03 6.25
C THR A 54 -8.15 -44.88 5.44
N GLY A 55 -9.11 -45.15 4.56
CA GLY A 55 -9.75 -44.14 3.71
C GLY A 55 -10.40 -43.00 4.51
N SER A 56 -11.01 -43.33 5.65
CA SER A 56 -11.57 -42.36 6.60
C SER A 56 -10.51 -41.43 7.18
N LEU A 57 -9.35 -41.95 7.58
CA LEU A 57 -8.24 -41.15 8.10
C LEU A 57 -7.71 -40.16 7.06
N VAL A 58 -7.54 -40.60 5.80
CA VAL A 58 -7.10 -39.71 4.72
C VAL A 58 -8.16 -38.64 4.40
N LEU A 59 -9.42 -39.04 4.31
CA LEU A 59 -10.52 -38.13 4.01
C LEU A 59 -10.66 -37.04 5.08
N PHE A 60 -10.88 -37.42 6.34
CA PHE A 60 -11.09 -36.43 7.40
C PHE A 60 -9.80 -35.67 7.73
N GLY A 61 -8.63 -36.33 7.69
CA GLY A 61 -7.34 -35.66 7.86
C GLY A 61 -7.10 -34.56 6.82
N SER A 62 -7.39 -34.82 5.54
CA SER A 62 -7.25 -33.83 4.48
C SER A 62 -8.25 -32.66 4.61
N ILE A 63 -9.50 -32.94 5.02
CA ILE A 63 -10.49 -31.91 5.33
C ILE A 63 -10.01 -31.01 6.48
N GLY A 64 -9.52 -31.60 7.57
CA GLY A 64 -9.00 -30.85 8.72
C GLY A 64 -7.82 -29.95 8.36
N LEU A 65 -6.87 -30.47 7.59
CA LEU A 65 -5.72 -29.70 7.09
C LEU A 65 -6.17 -28.57 6.14
N GLY A 66 -7.10 -28.84 5.24
CA GLY A 66 -7.66 -27.85 4.32
C GLY A 66 -8.37 -26.71 5.03
N LEU A 67 -9.24 -27.03 5.99
CA LEU A 67 -9.92 -26.02 6.82
C LEU A 67 -8.94 -25.18 7.65
N THR A 68 -7.90 -25.84 8.19
CA THR A 68 -6.83 -25.15 8.92
C THR A 68 -6.07 -24.17 8.01
N LEU A 69 -5.72 -24.59 6.79
CA LEU A 69 -5.04 -23.72 5.83
C LEU A 69 -5.90 -22.51 5.45
N VAL A 70 -7.20 -22.71 5.18
CA VAL A 70 -8.13 -21.63 4.89
C VAL A 70 -8.19 -20.64 6.06
N TYR A 71 -8.33 -21.14 7.29
CA TYR A 71 -8.32 -20.29 8.49
C TYR A 71 -7.04 -19.47 8.61
N LEU A 72 -5.87 -20.09 8.40
CA LEU A 72 -4.58 -19.38 8.47
C LEU A 72 -4.45 -18.29 7.41
N VAL A 73 -4.95 -18.53 6.19
CA VAL A 73 -4.96 -17.52 5.11
C VAL A 73 -5.89 -16.35 5.47
N VAL A 74 -7.09 -16.63 6.01
CA VAL A 74 -8.03 -15.60 6.46
C VAL A 74 -7.42 -14.78 7.60
N LEU A 75 -6.86 -15.44 8.60
CA LEU A 75 -6.23 -14.79 9.74
C LEU A 75 -5.04 -13.91 9.31
N MET A 76 -4.19 -14.42 8.41
CA MET A 76 -3.09 -13.68 7.81
C MET A 76 -3.59 -12.46 7.04
N GLY A 77 -4.66 -12.58 6.25
CA GLY A 77 -5.26 -11.47 5.52
C GLY A 77 -5.84 -10.40 6.44
N MET A 78 -6.50 -10.80 7.51
CA MET A 78 -7.02 -9.90 8.55
C MET A 78 -5.89 -9.13 9.23
N GLU A 79 -4.85 -9.83 9.68
CA GLU A 79 -3.71 -9.21 10.35
C GLU A 79 -2.93 -8.30 9.41
N ALA A 80 -2.68 -8.73 8.17
CA ALA A 80 -1.94 -7.95 7.18
C ALA A 80 -2.60 -6.60 6.87
N ARG A 81 -3.94 -6.56 6.83
CA ARG A 81 -4.72 -5.35 6.50
C ARG A 81 -5.00 -4.48 7.71
N SER A 82 -5.23 -5.07 8.87
CA SER A 82 -5.78 -4.36 10.04
C SER A 82 -4.87 -4.38 11.28
N GLY A 83 -3.84 -5.21 11.30
CA GLY A 83 -3.02 -5.46 12.49
C GLY A 83 -3.74 -6.24 13.59
N LYS A 84 -4.91 -6.81 13.30
CA LYS A 84 -5.76 -7.53 14.25
C LYS A 84 -5.94 -8.97 13.80
N THR A 85 -5.67 -9.88 14.72
CA THR A 85 -6.16 -11.25 14.75
C THR A 85 -7.29 -11.36 15.77
N LEU A 86 -7.92 -12.53 15.85
CA LEU A 86 -8.98 -12.80 16.81
C LEU A 86 -8.43 -12.75 18.24
N GLY A 87 -7.29 -13.40 18.46
CA GLY A 87 -6.53 -13.36 19.71
C GLY A 87 -6.03 -11.96 20.05
N ASN A 88 -5.47 -11.21 19.09
CA ASN A 88 -5.01 -9.84 19.32
C ASN A 88 -6.15 -8.94 19.80
N HIS A 89 -7.33 -9.07 19.18
CA HIS A 89 -8.50 -8.29 19.56
C HIS A 89 -8.95 -8.57 20.99
N VAL A 90 -9.02 -9.85 21.37
CA VAL A 90 -9.38 -10.28 22.74
C VAL A 90 -8.35 -9.79 23.77
N MET A 91 -7.06 -9.99 23.49
CA MET A 91 -5.99 -9.58 24.39
C MET A 91 -5.76 -8.06 24.43
N GLY A 92 -6.36 -7.30 23.50
CA GLY A 92 -6.21 -5.86 23.43
C GLY A 92 -4.84 -5.42 22.93
N ILE A 93 -4.25 -6.19 22.02
CA ILE A 93 -2.98 -5.86 21.39
C ILE A 93 -3.18 -5.64 19.89
N ARG A 94 -2.22 -4.97 19.26
CA ARG A 94 -2.25 -4.71 17.82
C ARG A 94 -0.87 -4.80 17.21
N SER A 95 -0.75 -5.53 16.10
CA SER A 95 0.46 -5.58 15.29
C SER A 95 0.48 -4.42 14.29
N ALA A 96 1.66 -3.87 14.03
CA ALA A 96 1.88 -2.78 13.09
C ALA A 96 3.27 -2.88 12.46
N ASP A 97 3.50 -2.15 11.37
CA ASP A 97 4.84 -2.00 10.79
C ASP A 97 5.70 -1.01 11.61
N LYS A 98 6.93 -0.78 11.12
CA LYS A 98 7.89 0.15 11.74
C LYS A 98 7.44 1.61 11.80
N ASP A 99 6.41 1.99 11.03
CA ASP A 99 5.89 3.36 10.96
C ASP A 99 4.55 3.48 11.70
N GLY A 100 4.00 2.36 12.18
CA GLY A 100 2.77 2.29 12.95
C GLY A 100 1.51 2.05 12.10
N TYR A 101 1.69 1.65 10.84
CA TYR A 101 0.61 1.29 9.93
C TYR A 101 0.38 -0.23 9.90
N ALA A 102 -0.55 -0.68 9.06
CA ALA A 102 -0.83 -2.10 8.90
C ALA A 102 0.44 -2.88 8.51
N PRO A 103 0.72 -4.03 9.15
CA PRO A 103 2.00 -4.74 9.02
C PRO A 103 2.27 -5.28 7.61
N GLY A 104 1.22 -5.44 6.79
CA GLY A 104 1.32 -5.94 5.43
C GLY A 104 1.56 -7.45 5.34
N GLY A 105 1.22 -8.04 4.18
CA GLY A 105 1.21 -9.49 4.00
C GLY A 105 2.59 -10.14 4.16
N GLY A 106 3.65 -9.53 3.60
CA GLY A 106 5.00 -10.09 3.67
C GLY A 106 5.56 -10.16 5.09
N GLY A 107 5.31 -9.13 5.90
CA GLY A 107 5.73 -9.11 7.31
C GLY A 107 4.99 -10.16 8.13
N VAL A 108 3.67 -10.25 7.99
CA VAL A 108 2.85 -11.25 8.70
C VAL A 108 3.22 -12.68 8.26
N PHE A 109 3.43 -12.91 6.96
CA PHE A 109 3.87 -14.21 6.45
C PHE A 109 5.21 -14.64 7.06
N LEU A 110 6.20 -13.75 7.09
CA LEU A 110 7.52 -14.05 7.66
C LEU A 110 7.42 -14.36 9.17
N ARG A 111 6.58 -13.63 9.92
CA ARG A 111 6.32 -13.94 11.34
C ARG A 111 5.71 -15.33 11.51
N GLY A 112 4.74 -15.66 10.66
CA GLY A 112 4.10 -16.97 10.63
C GLY A 112 5.10 -18.09 10.36
N VAL A 113 5.99 -17.92 9.37
CA VAL A 113 7.03 -18.90 9.05
C VAL A 113 8.03 -19.09 10.19
N ILE A 114 8.51 -18.01 10.81
CA ILE A 114 9.48 -18.10 11.92
C ILE A 114 8.85 -18.75 13.14
N THR A 115 7.63 -18.35 13.49
CA THR A 115 6.90 -18.92 14.64
C THR A 115 6.54 -20.37 14.39
N GLY A 116 6.13 -20.70 13.16
CA GLY A 116 5.75 -22.04 12.72
C GLY A 116 6.91 -22.93 12.26
N ALA A 117 8.17 -22.49 12.35
CA ALA A 117 9.31 -23.21 11.77
C ALA A 117 9.43 -24.66 12.28
N GLY A 118 9.21 -24.87 13.58
CA GLY A 118 9.20 -26.22 14.17
C GLY A 118 8.05 -27.10 13.67
N ILE A 119 6.87 -26.53 13.43
CA ILE A 119 5.73 -27.26 12.84
C ILE A 119 6.00 -27.57 11.37
N ILE A 120 6.58 -26.63 10.62
CA ILE A 120 6.98 -26.87 9.22
C ILE A 120 7.99 -28.03 9.16
N LEU A 121 8.97 -28.05 10.07
CA LEU A 121 9.92 -29.16 10.19
C LEU A 121 9.20 -30.49 10.53
N ALA A 122 8.21 -30.46 11.43
CA ALA A 122 7.39 -31.63 11.73
C ALA A 122 6.58 -32.14 10.53
N LEU A 123 6.05 -31.25 9.70
CA LEU A 123 5.35 -31.61 8.46
C LEU A 123 6.29 -32.23 7.43
N LEU A 124 7.51 -31.69 7.29
CA LEU A 124 8.53 -32.28 6.41
C LEU A 124 8.97 -33.66 6.91
N ALA A 125 9.13 -33.85 8.22
CA ALA A 125 9.41 -35.15 8.80
C ALA A 125 8.25 -36.13 8.60
N ALA A 126 7.00 -35.68 8.72
CA ALA A 126 5.82 -36.50 8.46
C ALA A 126 5.77 -36.94 6.98
N LEU A 127 6.11 -36.06 6.05
CA LEU A 127 6.24 -36.39 4.63
C LEU A 127 7.35 -37.43 4.41
N ALA A 128 8.51 -37.28 5.05
CA ALA A 128 9.59 -38.26 4.97
C ALA A 128 9.18 -39.63 5.52
N VAL A 129 8.47 -39.67 6.67
CA VAL A 129 7.92 -40.91 7.23
C VAL A 129 7.03 -41.63 6.22
N VAL A 130 6.18 -40.90 5.49
CA VAL A 130 5.30 -41.46 4.45
C VAL A 130 6.10 -41.97 3.26
N ILE A 131 7.06 -41.18 2.76
CA ILE A 131 7.89 -41.52 1.59
C ILE A 131 8.74 -42.77 1.86
N PHE A 132 9.41 -42.81 3.01
CA PHE A 132 10.32 -43.90 3.39
C PHE A 132 9.63 -45.05 4.13
N LYS A 133 8.31 -44.96 4.34
CA LYS A 133 7.48 -45.96 5.04
C LYS A 133 7.97 -46.31 6.45
N TRP A 134 8.44 -45.30 7.20
CA TRP A 134 8.92 -45.43 8.57
C TRP A 134 7.80 -45.40 9.61
N PHE A 135 6.70 -46.12 9.36
CA PHE A 135 5.51 -46.05 10.22
C PHE A 135 5.77 -46.55 11.65
N ASP A 136 6.61 -47.57 11.81
CA ASP A 136 6.92 -48.18 13.13
C ASP A 136 7.64 -47.21 14.07
N VAL A 137 8.43 -46.30 13.53
CA VAL A 137 9.20 -45.30 14.30
C VAL A 137 8.58 -43.90 14.26
N ALA A 138 7.46 -43.72 13.54
CA ALA A 138 6.86 -42.43 13.27
C ALA A 138 6.54 -41.64 14.54
N VAL A 139 5.98 -42.30 15.57
CA VAL A 139 5.62 -41.65 16.84
C VAL A 139 6.86 -41.14 17.58
N PHE A 140 7.97 -41.87 17.54
CA PHE A 140 9.24 -41.49 18.17
C PHE A 140 9.96 -40.35 17.44
N ILE A 141 9.64 -40.12 16.16
CA ILE A 141 10.17 -39.00 15.38
C ILE A 141 9.24 -37.78 15.52
N LEU A 142 7.95 -37.95 15.19
CA LEU A 142 6.99 -36.86 15.07
C LEU A 142 6.56 -36.31 16.43
N GLY A 143 6.37 -37.16 17.44
CA GLY A 143 5.94 -36.74 18.77
C GLY A 143 6.90 -35.74 19.43
N PRO A 144 8.20 -36.08 19.55
CA PRO A 144 9.20 -35.16 20.06
C PRO A 144 9.34 -33.91 19.20
N LEU A 145 9.29 -34.05 17.87
CA LEU A 145 9.46 -32.92 16.94
C LEU A 145 8.31 -31.91 17.04
N LEU A 146 7.07 -32.38 17.18
CA LEU A 146 5.91 -31.52 17.47
C LEU A 146 6.04 -30.82 18.83
N SER A 147 6.53 -31.53 19.85
CA SER A 147 6.75 -30.98 21.18
C SER A 147 7.82 -29.87 21.16
N ILE A 148 8.95 -30.13 20.50
CA ILE A 148 10.01 -29.14 20.27
C ILE A 148 9.47 -27.96 19.46
N GLY A 149 8.65 -28.22 18.44
CA GLY A 149 8.04 -27.17 17.63
C GLY A 149 7.08 -26.28 18.41
N ALA A 150 6.30 -26.86 19.34
CA ALA A 150 5.44 -26.09 20.23
C ALA A 150 6.26 -25.22 21.21
N VAL A 151 7.29 -25.81 21.83
CA VAL A 151 8.23 -25.06 22.70
C VAL A 151 8.91 -23.93 21.93
N TRP A 152 9.35 -24.19 20.70
CA TRP A 152 9.90 -23.18 19.80
C TRP A 152 8.94 -22.03 19.56
N ALA A 153 7.68 -22.30 19.21
CA ALA A 153 6.68 -21.27 18.99
C ALA A 153 6.48 -20.39 20.23
N VAL A 154 6.42 -21.00 21.43
CA VAL A 154 6.31 -20.26 22.70
C VAL A 154 7.54 -19.39 22.95
N LEU A 155 8.75 -19.93 22.77
CA LEU A 155 10.00 -19.16 22.92
C LEU A 155 10.06 -17.99 21.95
N VAL A 156 9.69 -18.19 20.68
CA VAL A 156 9.63 -17.13 19.68
C VAL A 156 8.64 -16.04 20.06
N VAL A 157 7.48 -16.38 20.64
CA VAL A 157 6.48 -15.38 21.05
C VAL A 157 6.92 -14.60 22.30
N VAL A 158 7.50 -15.27 23.29
CA VAL A 158 7.97 -14.69 24.56
C VAL A 158 9.34 -14.00 24.42
N SER A 159 10.01 -14.17 23.28
CA SER A 159 11.32 -13.58 22.98
C SER A 159 11.36 -12.04 23.14
N ASN A 160 10.22 -11.36 23.13
CA ASN A 160 10.14 -9.91 23.38
C ASN A 160 10.59 -9.50 24.79
N THR A 161 10.62 -10.42 25.75
CA THR A 161 11.15 -10.13 27.09
C THR A 161 12.66 -9.89 27.08
N TRP A 162 13.36 -10.43 26.08
CA TRP A 162 14.80 -10.22 25.85
C TRP A 162 15.11 -9.05 24.92
N ASP A 163 14.08 -8.33 24.43
CA ASP A 163 14.28 -7.15 23.60
C ASP A 163 14.74 -5.96 24.46
N ARG A 164 15.99 -5.53 24.20
CA ARG A 164 16.62 -4.39 24.87
C ARG A 164 15.99 -3.05 24.47
N ASN A 165 15.23 -3.00 23.37
CA ASN A 165 14.67 -1.79 22.79
C ASN A 165 13.18 -1.61 23.15
N GLY A 166 12.84 -1.74 24.45
CA GLY A 166 11.50 -1.42 24.95
C GLY A 166 10.45 -2.53 24.81
N ARG A 167 10.87 -3.79 24.62
CA ARG A 167 9.99 -4.99 24.60
C ARG A 167 8.93 -5.00 23.51
N LEU A 168 9.12 -4.21 22.46
CA LEU A 168 8.17 -4.05 21.36
C LEU A 168 8.27 -5.18 20.32
N ARG A 169 9.38 -5.94 20.31
CA ARG A 169 9.70 -6.93 19.27
C ARG A 169 10.13 -8.27 19.85
N GLY A 170 9.52 -9.36 19.38
CA GLY A 170 10.12 -10.69 19.45
C GLY A 170 11.09 -10.92 18.28
N TRP A 171 11.73 -12.09 18.22
CA TRP A 171 12.60 -12.51 17.12
C TRP A 171 11.86 -12.50 15.78
N HIS A 172 10.63 -13.02 15.76
CA HIS A 172 9.76 -13.01 14.59
C HIS A 172 9.39 -11.59 14.14
N ASP A 173 9.12 -10.68 15.10
CA ASP A 173 8.80 -9.29 14.78
C ASP A 173 10.01 -8.52 14.24
N THR A 174 11.19 -8.80 14.81
CA THR A 174 12.46 -8.20 14.40
C THR A 174 12.78 -8.55 12.96
N ALA A 175 12.68 -9.84 12.60
CA ALA A 175 12.88 -10.30 11.23
C ALA A 175 11.86 -9.67 10.26
N ALA A 176 10.61 -9.52 10.70
CA ALA A 176 9.54 -8.95 9.89
C ALA A 176 9.46 -7.42 9.90
N LYS A 177 10.31 -6.73 10.66
CA LYS A 177 10.26 -5.26 10.89
C LYS A 177 8.87 -4.79 11.34
N THR A 178 8.25 -5.58 12.22
CA THR A 178 6.93 -5.29 12.81
C THR A 178 7.07 -4.95 14.29
N LEU A 179 6.00 -4.39 14.85
CA LEU A 179 5.87 -3.96 16.23
C LEU A 179 4.53 -4.45 16.77
N VAL A 180 4.45 -4.70 18.07
CA VAL A 180 3.17 -5.05 18.73
C VAL A 180 2.94 -4.16 19.93
N PHE A 181 1.79 -3.50 19.91
CA PHE A 181 1.40 -2.49 20.88
C PHE A 181 0.23 -2.97 21.73
N ASP A 182 0.21 -2.52 22.97
CA ASP A 182 -0.92 -2.64 23.87
C ASP A 182 -1.89 -1.49 23.63
N VAL A 183 -3.05 -1.79 23.05
CA VAL A 183 -4.05 -0.75 22.71
C VAL A 183 -5.09 -0.57 23.80
N LYS A 184 -5.02 -1.36 24.88
CA LYS A 184 -5.80 -1.10 26.11
C LYS A 184 -5.07 -0.14 27.03
N ASP A 185 -3.75 -0.30 27.14
CA ASP A 185 -2.92 0.51 28.04
C ASP A 185 -2.31 1.75 27.34
N GLY A 186 -2.25 1.75 26.00
CA GLY A 186 -1.65 2.82 25.20
C GLY A 186 -2.42 3.18 23.93
N ARG A 187 -1.90 4.18 23.21
CA ARG A 187 -2.44 4.67 21.95
C ARG A 187 -2.33 3.60 20.85
N ASN A 188 -3.34 3.56 19.99
CA ASN A 188 -3.37 2.65 18.84
C ASN A 188 -2.78 3.33 17.59
N PRO A 189 -1.56 2.93 17.15
CA PRO A 189 -0.81 3.65 16.12
C PRO A 189 -1.52 3.63 14.76
N ILE A 190 -2.17 2.52 14.40
CA ILE A 190 -2.83 2.38 13.09
C ILE A 190 -4.00 3.36 12.94
N THR A 191 -4.71 3.68 14.04
CA THR A 191 -5.82 4.64 14.03
C THR A 191 -5.38 6.07 14.34
N SER A 192 -4.17 6.24 14.87
CA SER A 192 -3.67 7.53 15.35
C SER A 192 -2.58 8.11 14.45
N GLY A 193 -2.55 7.82 13.15
CA GLY A 193 -1.55 8.41 12.24
C GLY A 193 -0.12 7.87 12.41
N GLY A 194 0.04 6.64 12.90
CA GLY A 194 1.34 5.96 13.03
C GLY A 194 2.01 6.14 14.39
N ILE A 195 3.31 5.84 14.44
CA ILE A 195 4.11 5.91 15.68
C ILE A 195 4.25 7.34 16.18
N GLN A 196 4.30 8.33 15.28
CA GLN A 196 4.41 9.74 15.64
C GLN A 196 3.12 10.29 16.26
N GLY A 197 1.98 9.66 15.97
CA GLY A 197 0.68 10.07 16.47
C GLY A 197 -0.06 10.99 15.51
N PRO A 198 -1.26 11.44 15.90
CA PRO A 198 -2.01 12.40 15.10
C PRO A 198 -1.10 13.61 14.97
N TYR A 199 -0.82 14.06 13.74
CA TYR A 199 0.03 15.21 13.45
C TYR A 199 -0.16 16.30 14.49
N SER A 200 0.77 16.39 15.43
CA SER A 200 0.82 17.52 16.33
C SER A 200 1.39 18.63 15.47
N PHE A 201 0.51 19.48 14.94
CA PHE A 201 0.84 20.88 14.73
C PHE A 201 1.12 21.48 16.12
N ALA A 202 2.19 21.03 16.78
CA ALA A 202 2.89 21.94 17.65
C ALA A 202 3.38 23.02 16.69
N PRO A 203 3.01 24.30 16.88
CA PRO A 203 3.71 25.36 16.18
C PRO A 203 5.20 25.05 16.35
N LEU A 204 5.94 24.92 15.25
CA LEU A 204 7.37 25.20 15.35
C LEU A 204 7.45 26.53 16.10
N ASP A 205 8.43 26.68 17.00
CA ASP A 205 8.89 27.99 17.45
C ASP A 205 9.41 28.74 16.22
N LEU A 206 8.48 29.17 15.38
CA LEU A 206 8.72 30.08 14.29
C LEU A 206 9.04 31.39 15.00
N PRO A 207 10.13 32.07 14.61
CA PRO A 207 10.38 33.42 15.10
C PRO A 207 9.10 34.25 14.91
N PRO A 208 8.78 35.15 15.85
CA PRO A 208 7.55 35.93 15.80
C PRO A 208 7.42 36.54 14.40
N VAL A 209 6.30 36.24 13.73
CA VAL A 209 6.01 36.76 12.39
C VAL A 209 6.03 38.28 12.50
N GLN A 210 7.09 38.88 11.98
CA GLN A 210 7.22 40.33 11.96
C GLN A 210 6.21 40.84 10.93
N HIS A 211 5.20 41.56 11.40
CA HIS A 211 4.22 42.19 10.53
C HIS A 211 4.93 43.23 9.66
N VAL A 212 5.34 42.83 8.45
CA VAL A 212 5.84 43.76 7.45
C VAL A 212 4.65 44.56 6.95
N ALA A 213 4.60 45.84 7.30
CA ALA A 213 3.63 46.77 6.75
C ALA A 213 3.80 46.83 5.23
N SER A 214 2.79 46.39 4.48
CA SER A 214 2.78 46.51 3.02
C SER A 214 2.92 47.99 2.61
N PRO A 215 3.87 48.35 1.72
CA PRO A 215 4.01 49.71 1.25
C PRO A 215 3.07 49.93 0.07
N VAL A 216 1.79 50.16 0.33
CA VAL A 216 0.87 50.76 -0.66
C VAL A 216 0.07 51.88 0.03
N ALA A 217 0.58 53.09 -0.20
CA ALA A 217 -0.04 54.41 -0.34
C ALA A 217 -1.25 54.83 0.54
N GLY A 218 -1.07 55.98 1.20
CA GLY A 218 -2.11 57.02 1.27
C GLY A 218 -2.43 57.54 2.66
N ALA A 219 -1.98 58.76 2.96
CA ALA A 219 -2.23 59.46 4.21
C ALA A 219 -3.73 59.58 4.55
N ALA A 220 -4.12 59.04 5.71
CA ALA A 220 -5.39 59.36 6.37
C ALA A 220 -5.09 59.95 7.77
N LYS A 221 -5.65 61.14 7.99
CA LYS A 221 -5.55 62.00 9.17
C LYS A 221 -5.98 61.24 10.46
N PRO A 222 -5.36 61.50 11.64
CA PRO A 222 -5.81 60.89 12.88
C PRO A 222 -7.24 61.33 13.23
N PRO A 223 -8.10 60.44 13.74
CA PRO A 223 -9.45 60.83 14.12
C PRO A 223 -9.41 61.77 15.33
N GLN A 224 -9.96 62.97 15.15
CA GLN A 224 -10.24 63.89 16.25
C GLN A 224 -11.35 63.29 17.12
N VAL A 225 -11.12 63.29 18.43
CA VAL A 225 -12.14 63.01 19.45
C VAL A 225 -13.16 64.16 19.41
N VAL A 226 -14.32 63.91 18.80
CA VAL A 226 -15.49 64.80 18.93
C VAL A 226 -16.43 64.18 19.94
N ASN A 227 -16.42 64.76 21.14
CA ASN A 227 -17.43 64.53 22.16
C ASN A 227 -18.67 65.34 21.75
N ALA A 228 -19.71 64.67 21.25
CA ALA A 228 -21.01 65.29 21.00
C ALA A 228 -22.11 64.34 21.50
N GLN A 229 -22.65 64.68 22.66
CA GLN A 229 -23.86 64.10 23.23
C GLN A 229 -25.02 64.37 22.29
N ALA A 230 -25.55 63.32 21.68
CA ALA A 230 -26.88 63.29 21.08
C ALA A 230 -27.50 61.91 21.37
N PRO A 231 -28.77 61.80 21.82
CA PRO A 231 -29.36 60.52 22.16
C PRO A 231 -29.68 59.75 20.88
N VAL A 232 -28.95 58.66 20.64
CA VAL A 232 -29.29 57.69 19.60
C VAL A 232 -30.36 56.77 20.20
N ALA A 233 -31.54 56.75 19.58
CA ALA A 233 -32.63 55.86 19.96
C ALA A 233 -32.18 54.40 19.89
N GLN A 234 -32.27 53.69 21.01
CA GLN A 234 -31.99 52.26 21.10
C GLN A 234 -33.12 51.49 20.38
N PRO A 235 -32.83 50.61 19.40
CA PRO A 235 -33.82 49.62 18.98
C PRO A 235 -34.08 48.64 20.15
N PRO A 236 -35.32 48.14 20.31
CA PRO A 236 -35.68 47.34 21.46
C PRO A 236 -34.90 46.01 21.48
N VAL A 237 -34.26 45.72 22.60
CA VAL A 237 -33.75 44.40 22.94
C VAL A 237 -34.93 43.43 23.06
N GLN A 238 -35.06 42.50 22.11
CA GLN A 238 -35.96 41.36 22.27
C GLN A 238 -35.33 40.35 23.23
N PRO A 239 -36.04 39.92 24.29
CA PRO A 239 -35.60 38.81 25.12
C PRO A 239 -35.49 37.54 24.29
N TRP A 240 -34.39 36.81 24.42
CA TRP A 240 -34.21 35.53 23.75
C TRP A 240 -35.26 34.52 24.26
N GLN A 241 -36.14 34.06 23.38
CA GLN A 241 -37.08 32.97 23.65
C GLN A 241 -36.44 31.64 23.22
N PRO A 242 -36.44 30.60 24.08
CA PRO A 242 -36.04 29.27 23.65
C PRO A 242 -36.99 28.76 22.55
N PRO A 243 -36.48 28.03 21.54
CA PRO A 243 -37.34 27.50 20.49
C PRO A 243 -38.37 26.54 21.10
N ALA A 244 -39.64 26.76 20.75
CA ALA A 244 -40.73 25.88 21.15
C ALA A 244 -40.44 24.46 20.66
N GLN A 245 -40.52 23.48 21.57
CA GLN A 245 -40.48 22.07 21.23
C GLN A 245 -41.68 21.76 20.32
N GLN A 246 -41.42 21.52 19.03
CA GLN A 246 -42.41 20.93 18.15
C GLN A 246 -42.68 19.50 18.62
N PRO A 247 -43.95 19.07 18.75
CA PRO A 247 -44.27 17.67 19.00
C PRO A 247 -43.69 16.80 17.89
N VAL A 248 -42.90 15.80 18.27
CA VAL A 248 -42.45 14.74 17.37
C VAL A 248 -43.67 14.00 16.81
N GLN A 249 -43.95 14.22 15.54
CA GLN A 249 -44.88 13.40 14.76
C GLN A 249 -44.33 11.97 14.66
N PRO A 250 -45.11 10.92 14.91
CA PRO A 250 -44.68 9.55 14.68
C PRO A 250 -44.33 9.33 13.20
N TYR A 251 -43.11 8.87 12.93
CA TYR A 251 -42.65 8.54 11.60
C TYR A 251 -43.46 7.37 11.03
N ALA A 252 -44.32 7.64 10.05
CA ALA A 252 -44.87 6.62 9.18
C ALA A 252 -43.75 6.14 8.23
N PRO A 253 -43.59 4.82 8.00
CA PRO A 253 -42.53 4.32 7.12
C PRO A 253 -42.78 4.74 5.67
N GLN A 254 -41.93 5.62 5.15
CA GLN A 254 -41.83 5.87 3.71
C GLN A 254 -41.12 4.70 3.01
N PRO A 255 -41.63 4.20 1.86
CA PRO A 255 -40.98 3.14 1.11
C PRO A 255 -39.62 3.59 0.56
N SER A 256 -38.58 2.81 0.83
CA SER A 256 -37.27 2.95 0.18
C SER A 256 -37.39 2.59 -1.30
N ALA A 257 -37.05 3.54 -2.18
CA ALA A 257 -36.77 3.22 -3.58
C ALA A 257 -35.47 2.39 -3.66
N GLN A 258 -35.62 1.07 -3.89
CA GLN A 258 -34.51 0.21 -4.27
C GLN A 258 -34.13 0.48 -5.73
N PRO A 259 -32.85 0.71 -6.07
CA PRO A 259 -32.40 0.48 -7.44
C PRO A 259 -32.47 -1.03 -7.73
N SER A 260 -33.42 -1.43 -8.58
CA SER A 260 -33.50 -2.81 -9.07
C SER A 260 -32.39 -3.04 -10.08
N PHE A 261 -31.35 -3.80 -9.72
CA PHE A 261 -30.50 -4.45 -10.71
C PHE A 261 -31.23 -5.71 -11.17
N ALA A 262 -31.92 -5.62 -12.30
CA ALA A 262 -32.37 -6.80 -13.03
C ALA A 262 -31.14 -7.49 -13.64
N PRO A 263 -30.97 -8.82 -13.49
CA PRO A 263 -29.92 -9.55 -14.19
C PRO A 263 -30.21 -9.54 -15.71
N GLN A 264 -29.33 -8.90 -16.47
CA GLN A 264 -29.27 -9.06 -17.92
C GLN A 264 -28.79 -10.48 -18.25
N PRO A 265 -29.50 -11.24 -19.12
CA PRO A 265 -29.03 -12.54 -19.58
C PRO A 265 -27.70 -12.42 -20.34
N TYR A 266 -26.71 -13.21 -19.91
CA TYR A 266 -25.43 -13.38 -20.58
C TYR A 266 -25.67 -14.05 -21.95
N ALA A 267 -25.49 -13.31 -23.05
CA ALA A 267 -25.36 -13.89 -24.37
C ALA A 267 -23.91 -14.39 -24.56
N PRO A 268 -23.68 -15.66 -24.95
CA PRO A 268 -22.33 -16.15 -25.21
C PRO A 268 -21.75 -15.46 -26.46
N PRO A 269 -20.45 -15.09 -26.46
CA PRO A 269 -19.81 -14.57 -27.65
C PRO A 269 -19.70 -15.68 -28.71
N SER A 270 -20.28 -15.40 -29.88
CA SER A 270 -20.15 -16.20 -31.10
C SER A 270 -18.69 -16.25 -31.54
N SER A 271 -18.15 -17.47 -31.67
CA SER A 271 -16.86 -17.74 -32.28
C SER A 271 -16.90 -17.45 -33.79
N ALA A 272 -16.22 -16.41 -34.24
CA ALA A 272 -15.84 -16.23 -35.64
C ALA A 272 -14.32 -16.37 -35.78
N PRO A 273 -13.80 -17.07 -36.82
CA PRO A 273 -12.39 -17.46 -36.89
C PRO A 273 -11.50 -16.28 -37.31
N PHE A 274 -10.35 -16.14 -36.65
CA PHE A 274 -9.26 -15.30 -37.13
C PHE A 274 -8.66 -15.93 -38.40
N GLN A 275 -8.86 -15.28 -39.54
CA GLN A 275 -8.13 -15.56 -40.79
C GLN A 275 -6.79 -14.83 -40.75
N THR A 276 -5.71 -15.56 -41.02
CA THR A 276 -4.36 -15.05 -41.22
C THR A 276 -4.22 -14.35 -42.58
N PRO A 277 -3.76 -13.08 -42.66
CA PRO A 277 -3.40 -12.51 -43.95
C PRO A 277 -2.01 -12.97 -44.37
N HIS A 278 -1.96 -13.80 -45.40
CA HIS A 278 -0.79 -14.02 -46.24
C HIS A 278 -0.44 -12.72 -46.98
N ALA A 279 0.84 -12.35 -46.98
CA ALA A 279 1.36 -11.29 -47.85
C ALA A 279 1.83 -11.92 -49.18
N GLN A 280 1.20 -11.53 -50.30
CA GLN A 280 1.73 -11.72 -51.65
C GLN A 280 1.66 -10.40 -52.44
N THR A 281 2.86 -9.94 -52.79
CA THR A 281 3.32 -9.19 -53.98
C THR A 281 2.30 -8.63 -54.98
N ALA A 282 2.44 -7.33 -55.26
CA ALA A 282 2.63 -6.80 -56.63
C ALA A 282 3.16 -5.34 -56.59
N ALA A 283 4.30 -5.10 -57.24
CA ALA A 283 4.72 -3.79 -57.78
C ALA A 283 4.37 -3.80 -59.30
N PRO A 284 4.30 -2.66 -60.02
CA PRO A 284 5.53 -1.94 -60.45
C PRO A 284 5.39 -0.42 -60.72
N ALA A 285 6.54 0.28 -60.73
CA ALA A 285 7.10 1.02 -61.90
C ALA A 285 7.85 2.32 -61.53
N VAL A 286 9.15 2.33 -61.83
CA VAL A 286 10.08 3.47 -61.97
C VAL A 286 10.23 3.83 -63.46
N PRO A 287 10.77 5.02 -63.82
CA PRO A 287 12.19 5.05 -64.27
C PRO A 287 12.96 6.36 -63.89
N THR A 288 14.18 6.25 -63.34
CA THR A 288 15.53 6.36 -63.99
C THR A 288 16.03 7.81 -64.11
N THR A 289 17.17 8.22 -63.53
CA THR A 289 18.52 8.07 -64.13
C THR A 289 19.64 8.32 -63.12
N ALA A 290 20.72 7.54 -63.25
CA ALA A 290 21.94 7.52 -62.45
C ALA A 290 23.01 8.52 -62.90
N ALA A 291 23.95 8.88 -62.02
CA ALA A 291 25.39 8.99 -62.33
C ALA A 291 26.22 9.15 -61.04
N GLN A 292 27.24 8.31 -60.89
CA GLN A 292 28.36 8.50 -59.96
C GLN A 292 29.39 9.44 -60.57
N SER A 293 29.95 10.36 -59.78
CA SER A 293 31.30 10.90 -60.00
C SER A 293 31.81 11.67 -58.78
N GLN A 294 32.98 11.27 -58.30
CA GLN A 294 33.94 12.06 -57.53
C GLN A 294 35.29 11.84 -58.25
N PRO A 295 36.12 12.86 -58.52
CA PRO A 295 37.00 13.45 -57.50
C PRO A 295 37.31 14.97 -57.63
N ASP A 296 37.88 15.50 -56.54
CA ASP A 296 38.82 16.62 -56.33
C ASP A 296 38.83 17.83 -57.28
N ASP A 297 38.67 19.04 -56.75
CA ASP A 297 39.77 19.83 -56.15
C ASP A 297 39.26 21.20 -55.64
N ASP A 298 39.77 21.61 -54.47
CA ASP A 298 40.19 22.97 -54.10
C ASP A 298 39.95 23.35 -52.62
N LEU A 299 40.97 22.99 -51.83
CA LEU A 299 41.74 23.85 -50.91
C LEU A 299 41.04 24.66 -49.79
N ASP A 300 41.30 24.17 -48.57
CA ASP A 300 41.75 24.91 -47.38
C ASP A 300 40.90 26.05 -46.80
N ARG A 301 40.16 25.74 -45.73
CA ARG A 301 40.58 26.12 -44.35
C ARG A 301 39.64 25.59 -43.26
N THR A 302 40.24 24.79 -42.38
CA THR A 302 39.88 24.69 -40.97
C THR A 302 39.65 26.07 -40.35
N GLN A 303 38.39 26.41 -40.05
CA GLN A 303 38.05 27.31 -38.94
C GLN A 303 37.21 26.54 -37.93
N MET A 304 37.85 26.10 -36.85
CA MET A 304 37.18 26.04 -35.55
C MET A 304 36.76 27.46 -35.20
N ARG A 305 35.47 27.77 -35.31
CA ARG A 305 34.87 28.94 -34.69
C ARG A 305 34.02 28.47 -33.51
N GLY A 306 34.63 28.45 -32.34
CA GLY A 306 33.90 28.69 -31.11
C GLY A 306 33.30 30.10 -31.15
N GLY A 307 32.09 30.24 -30.59
CA GLY A 307 31.35 31.51 -30.54
C GLY A 307 30.09 31.45 -31.40
N ALA A 308 28.88 31.34 -30.88
CA ALA A 308 28.44 31.47 -29.51
C ALA A 308 27.43 30.36 -29.22
N MET A 309 27.52 29.77 -28.03
CA MET A 309 26.33 29.27 -27.36
C MET A 309 25.35 30.45 -27.38
N TYR A 310 24.35 30.39 -28.24
CA TYR A 310 23.08 30.95 -27.85
C TYR A 310 22.59 30.01 -26.76
N GLU A 311 23.04 30.25 -25.52
CA GLU A 311 22.23 29.94 -24.34
C GLU A 311 20.94 30.74 -24.54
N ALA A 312 20.02 30.18 -25.31
CA ALA A 312 18.62 30.45 -25.09
C ALA A 312 18.42 30.17 -23.59
N PRO A 313 17.89 31.12 -22.80
CA PRO A 313 17.70 30.89 -21.38
C PRO A 313 16.89 29.61 -21.25
N VAL A 314 17.53 28.54 -20.78
CA VAL A 314 16.86 27.26 -20.58
C VAL A 314 15.88 27.55 -19.46
N ALA A 315 14.61 27.75 -19.82
CA ALA A 315 13.57 27.98 -18.84
C ALA A 315 13.62 26.81 -17.86
N VAL A 316 14.02 27.08 -16.61
CA VAL A 316 14.12 26.05 -15.59
C VAL A 316 12.69 25.62 -15.28
N LEU A 317 12.30 24.47 -15.81
CA LEU A 317 10.98 23.91 -15.55
C LEU A 317 10.91 23.47 -14.09
N ARG A 318 9.87 23.93 -13.40
CA ARG A 318 9.59 23.58 -12.01
C ARG A 318 8.30 22.80 -11.94
N ILE A 319 8.29 21.76 -11.13
CA ILE A 319 7.03 21.09 -10.76
C ILE A 319 6.67 21.52 -9.35
N LYS A 320 5.40 21.90 -9.20
CA LYS A 320 4.79 22.15 -7.90
C LYS A 320 3.89 20.97 -7.56
N LEU A 321 4.26 20.23 -6.53
CA LEU A 321 3.46 19.11 -6.07
C LEU A 321 2.21 19.60 -5.33
N ASP A 322 1.19 18.76 -5.29
CA ASP A 322 -0.05 19.01 -4.52
C ASP A 322 0.17 19.27 -3.02
N ASP A 323 1.28 18.81 -2.44
CA ASP A 323 1.69 19.11 -1.05
C ASP A 323 2.42 20.46 -0.90
N GLY A 324 2.50 21.24 -1.98
CA GLY A 324 3.08 22.58 -2.01
C GLY A 324 4.60 22.62 -2.18
N ARG A 325 5.29 21.47 -2.25
CA ARG A 325 6.73 21.41 -2.52
C ARG A 325 7.03 21.72 -3.98
N ASP A 326 8.04 22.55 -4.22
CA ASP A 326 8.54 22.89 -5.55
C ASP A 326 9.86 22.18 -5.83
N PHE A 327 9.96 21.50 -6.97
CA PHE A 327 11.17 20.82 -7.43
C PHE A 327 11.62 21.39 -8.77
N GLN A 328 12.92 21.62 -8.92
CA GLN A 328 13.53 21.89 -10.23
C GLN A 328 13.75 20.55 -10.95
N LEU A 329 13.35 20.47 -12.22
CA LEU A 329 13.54 19.28 -13.03
C LEU A 329 14.94 19.28 -13.66
N ASP A 330 15.68 18.21 -13.44
CA ASP A 330 16.83 17.84 -14.28
C ASP A 330 16.36 17.27 -15.63
N ARG A 331 17.31 17.02 -16.54
CA ARG A 331 17.00 16.51 -17.89
C ARG A 331 16.27 15.17 -17.93
N ASN A 332 16.46 14.36 -16.89
CA ASN A 332 15.95 13.00 -16.80
C ASN A 332 15.54 12.71 -15.35
N VAL A 333 14.23 12.52 -15.10
CA VAL A 333 13.68 12.38 -13.75
C VAL A 333 12.77 11.16 -13.66
N LEU A 334 12.95 10.36 -12.62
CA LEU A 334 12.06 9.24 -12.28
C LEU A 334 11.25 9.59 -11.04
N VAL A 335 9.93 9.52 -11.16
CA VAL A 335 8.99 9.89 -10.10
C VAL A 335 8.28 8.65 -9.58
N GLY A 336 8.18 8.51 -8.27
CA GLY A 336 7.39 7.43 -7.67
C GLY A 336 7.51 7.39 -6.15
N ARG A 337 6.91 6.39 -5.51
CA ARG A 337 6.99 6.25 -4.04
C ARG A 337 8.35 5.78 -3.54
N ASN A 338 9.09 5.06 -4.39
CA ASN A 338 10.45 4.61 -4.14
C ASN A 338 11.12 4.35 -5.50
N PRO A 339 11.46 5.42 -6.25
CA PRO A 339 11.88 5.31 -7.63
C PRO A 339 13.26 4.65 -7.71
N VAL A 340 13.39 3.71 -8.64
CA VAL A 340 14.65 3.03 -8.96
C VAL A 340 14.81 3.04 -10.48
N GLY A 341 15.99 3.45 -10.95
CA GLY A 341 16.34 3.42 -12.38
C GLY A 341 16.68 2.01 -12.86
N GLN A 342 16.37 1.71 -14.13
CA GLN A 342 16.81 0.48 -14.77
C GLN A 342 18.26 0.59 -15.27
N THR A 343 18.83 -0.51 -15.75
CA THR A 343 20.17 -0.52 -16.36
C THR A 343 20.23 0.50 -17.51
N GLY A 344 21.12 1.50 -17.40
CA GLY A 344 21.21 2.63 -18.34
C GLY A 344 20.54 3.93 -17.87
N GLU A 345 19.75 3.91 -16.81
CA GLU A 345 19.04 5.08 -16.23
C GLU A 345 19.64 5.53 -14.88
N GLN A 346 20.86 5.09 -14.54
CA GLN A 346 21.49 5.36 -13.24
C GLN A 346 21.82 6.84 -12.99
N GLN A 347 21.77 7.67 -14.03
CA GLN A 347 22.01 9.12 -13.96
C GLN A 347 20.69 9.93 -13.86
N ALA A 348 19.54 9.28 -13.74
CA ALA A 348 18.26 9.97 -13.57
C ALA A 348 18.10 10.53 -12.15
N GLN A 349 17.56 11.74 -12.04
CA GLN A 349 17.14 12.33 -10.78
C GLN A 349 15.97 11.53 -10.20
N LEU A 350 16.09 11.08 -8.94
CA LEU A 350 15.08 10.26 -8.28
C LEU A 350 14.18 11.13 -7.41
N LEU A 351 12.93 11.34 -7.84
CA LEU A 351 11.95 12.11 -7.09
C LEU A 351 11.00 11.18 -6.32
N ALA A 352 11.33 10.98 -5.05
CA ALA A 352 10.50 10.19 -4.14
C ALA A 352 9.31 11.02 -3.60
N ILE A 353 8.10 10.54 -3.86
CA ILE A 353 6.86 11.15 -3.38
C ILE A 353 6.26 10.28 -2.29
N SER A 354 6.03 10.86 -1.12
CA SER A 354 5.37 10.17 -0.01
C SER A 354 3.92 9.88 -0.40
N ASP A 355 3.55 8.61 -0.45
CA ASP A 355 2.22 8.16 -0.86
C ASP A 355 1.72 7.05 0.08
N PRO A 356 1.16 7.44 1.25
CA PRO A 356 0.68 6.48 2.25
C PRO A 356 -0.46 5.60 1.73
N GLY A 357 -1.27 6.10 0.80
CA GLY A 357 -2.37 5.37 0.15
C GLY A 357 -1.92 4.31 -0.85
N ARG A 358 -0.62 4.26 -1.19
CA ARG A 358 -0.05 3.36 -2.22
C ARG A 358 -0.71 3.49 -3.59
N SER A 359 -1.25 4.67 -3.89
CA SER A 359 -1.79 5.06 -5.18
C SER A 359 -0.70 5.20 -6.27
N ILE A 360 0.57 5.31 -5.87
CA ILE A 360 1.73 5.53 -6.72
C ILE A 360 2.63 4.27 -6.75
N SER A 361 3.02 3.84 -7.95
CA SER A 361 4.00 2.76 -8.16
C SER A 361 5.39 3.12 -7.62
N LYS A 362 6.26 2.11 -7.42
CA LYS A 362 7.65 2.33 -6.96
C LYS A 362 8.37 3.35 -7.85
N THR A 363 8.38 3.09 -9.15
CA THR A 363 8.66 4.04 -10.22
C THR A 363 7.37 4.18 -11.03
N HIS A 364 6.77 5.36 -11.05
CA HIS A 364 5.45 5.62 -11.65
C HIS A 364 5.57 6.37 -12.97
N LEU A 365 6.34 7.46 -12.99
CA LEU A 365 6.55 8.28 -14.18
C LEU A 365 8.03 8.39 -14.52
N HIS A 366 8.31 8.56 -15.80
CA HIS A 366 9.60 8.99 -16.33
C HIS A 366 9.41 10.30 -17.08
N LEU A 367 10.19 11.32 -16.69
CA LEU A 367 10.12 12.67 -17.23
C LEU A 367 11.42 12.99 -17.97
N LEU A 368 11.31 13.52 -19.19
CA LEU A 368 12.42 14.09 -19.94
C LEU A 368 12.11 15.54 -20.28
N THR A 369 13.03 16.46 -20.01
CA THR A 369 12.83 17.88 -20.31
C THR A 369 13.35 18.22 -21.71
N ASP A 370 12.58 18.98 -22.47
CA ASP A 370 12.94 19.42 -23.84
C ASP A 370 13.00 20.95 -23.97
N GLY A 371 13.17 21.66 -22.85
CA GLY A 371 13.24 23.14 -22.78
C GLY A 371 11.91 23.87 -23.00
N ALA A 372 11.04 23.38 -23.89
CA ALA A 372 9.69 23.92 -24.14
C ALA A 372 8.60 23.30 -23.25
N GLY A 373 8.89 22.15 -22.63
CA GLY A 373 7.97 21.36 -21.82
C GLY A 373 8.62 20.05 -21.36
N ILE A 374 7.80 19.08 -20.97
CA ILE A 374 8.29 17.77 -20.54
C ILE A 374 7.61 16.65 -21.33
N TRP A 375 8.36 15.60 -21.61
CA TRP A 375 7.83 14.31 -22.04
C TRP A 375 7.56 13.46 -20.81
N VAL A 376 6.32 13.01 -20.65
CA VAL A 376 5.87 12.18 -19.52
C VAL A 376 5.54 10.80 -20.05
N THR A 377 6.16 9.78 -19.47
CA THR A 377 5.88 8.37 -19.78
C THR A 377 5.41 7.66 -18.51
N ASP A 378 4.22 7.07 -18.55
CA ASP A 378 3.74 6.19 -17.48
C ASP A 378 4.50 4.84 -17.51
N ARG A 379 5.11 4.45 -16.40
CA ARG A 379 5.97 3.26 -16.29
C ARG A 379 5.14 2.01 -15.93
N ASN A 380 4.06 1.77 -16.65
CA ASN A 380 3.10 0.69 -16.37
C ASN A 380 2.60 0.75 -14.92
N SER A 381 2.13 1.92 -14.52
CA SER A 381 1.60 2.14 -13.18
C SER A 381 0.30 1.37 -12.96
N THR A 382 -0.01 1.05 -11.69
CA THR A 382 -1.22 0.29 -11.35
C THR A 382 -2.49 1.14 -11.42
N ASN A 383 -2.40 2.43 -11.08
CA ASN A 383 -3.56 3.33 -10.99
C ASN A 383 -3.65 4.32 -12.16
N GLY A 384 -2.68 4.28 -13.08
CA GLY A 384 -2.65 5.10 -14.27
C GLY A 384 -2.23 6.55 -14.02
N SER A 385 -2.04 7.24 -15.14
CA SER A 385 -1.66 8.65 -15.19
C SER A 385 -2.54 9.41 -16.18
N ALA A 386 -2.71 10.71 -15.98
CA ALA A 386 -3.46 11.60 -16.87
C ALA A 386 -2.88 13.01 -16.84
N VAL A 387 -3.10 13.79 -17.89
CA VAL A 387 -2.76 15.22 -17.94
C VAL A 387 -4.03 16.04 -18.07
N THR A 388 -4.11 17.13 -17.32
CA THR A 388 -5.14 18.16 -17.46
C THR A 388 -4.48 19.41 -18.04
N THR A 389 -4.88 19.80 -19.24
CA THR A 389 -4.35 21.00 -19.91
C THR A 389 -4.90 22.29 -19.26
N PRO A 390 -4.29 23.46 -19.51
CA PRO A 390 -4.84 24.73 -19.04
C PRO A 390 -6.30 24.99 -19.44
N ASP A 391 -6.75 24.41 -20.56
CA ASP A 391 -8.13 24.47 -21.05
C ASP A 391 -9.10 23.56 -20.25
N GLY A 392 -8.60 22.86 -19.23
CA GLY A 392 -9.39 21.98 -18.35
C GLY A 392 -9.66 20.58 -18.92
N LEU A 393 -9.16 20.26 -20.11
CA LEU A 393 -9.34 18.93 -20.71
C LEU A 393 -8.41 17.93 -20.06
N ARG A 394 -8.99 16.87 -19.48
CA ARG A 394 -8.25 15.75 -18.88
C ARG A 394 -8.11 14.60 -19.86
N THR A 395 -6.88 14.28 -20.23
CA THR A 395 -6.53 13.22 -21.17
C THR A 395 -5.71 12.13 -20.45
N PRO A 396 -6.10 10.85 -20.52
CA PRO A 396 -5.31 9.77 -19.93
C PRO A 396 -3.97 9.59 -20.68
N LEU A 397 -2.92 9.24 -19.93
CA LEU A 397 -1.61 8.89 -20.48
C LEU A 397 -1.52 7.37 -20.63
N PRO A 398 -1.44 6.83 -21.87
CA PRO A 398 -1.30 5.40 -22.08
C PRO A 398 0.03 4.87 -21.48
N PRO A 399 0.01 3.71 -20.78
CA PRO A 399 1.22 3.10 -20.26
C PRO A 399 2.30 2.87 -21.32
N GLY A 400 3.54 3.27 -21.01
CA GLY A 400 4.71 3.08 -21.87
C GLY A 400 4.81 4.03 -23.07
N VAL A 401 3.82 4.90 -23.30
CA VAL A 401 3.82 5.84 -24.43
C VAL A 401 4.25 7.24 -23.94
N PRO A 402 5.35 7.81 -24.45
CA PRO A 402 5.74 9.18 -24.13
C PRO A 402 4.70 10.19 -24.65
N ALA A 403 4.23 11.08 -23.78
CA ALA A 403 3.33 12.16 -24.13
C ALA A 403 3.93 13.51 -23.76
N PHE A 404 3.84 14.47 -24.67
CA PHE A 404 4.33 15.84 -24.42
C PHE A 404 3.33 16.61 -23.55
N VAL A 405 3.85 17.29 -22.53
CA VAL A 405 3.10 18.10 -21.57
C VAL A 405 3.66 19.52 -21.56
N SER A 406 2.82 20.47 -21.97
CA SER A 406 3.13 21.89 -21.99
C SER A 406 3.06 22.50 -20.58
N PRO A 407 3.87 23.52 -20.27
CA PRO A 407 3.76 24.30 -19.04
C PRO A 407 2.35 24.86 -18.82
N GLY A 408 1.95 24.99 -17.56
CA GLY A 408 0.59 25.32 -17.14
C GLY A 408 -0.34 24.10 -17.00
N SER A 409 0.10 22.92 -17.46
CA SER A 409 -0.67 21.68 -17.32
C SER A 409 -0.46 21.04 -15.95
N THR A 410 -1.46 20.28 -15.49
CA THR A 410 -1.38 19.46 -14.27
C THR A 410 -1.30 17.98 -14.65
N VAL A 411 -0.29 17.27 -14.17
CA VAL A 411 -0.15 15.83 -14.36
C VAL A 411 -0.65 15.12 -13.11
N HIS A 412 -1.58 14.19 -13.31
CA HIS A 412 -2.17 13.32 -12.30
C HIS A 412 -1.54 11.92 -12.41
N PHE A 413 -1.17 11.33 -11.28
CA PHE A 413 -0.54 10.00 -11.22
C PHE A 413 -0.96 9.33 -9.90
N GLY A 414 -1.72 8.24 -9.98
CA GLY A 414 -2.46 7.74 -8.82
C GLY A 414 -3.40 8.82 -8.25
N ASP A 415 -3.34 9.03 -6.94
CA ASP A 415 -4.17 10.03 -6.22
C ASP A 415 -3.44 11.37 -6.03
N ARG A 416 -2.27 11.54 -6.65
CA ARG A 416 -1.43 12.73 -6.51
C ARG A 416 -1.34 13.48 -7.83
N SER A 417 -0.95 14.74 -7.72
CA SER A 417 -0.73 15.57 -8.89
C SER A 417 0.43 16.54 -8.72
N PHE A 418 0.98 16.99 -9.84
CA PHE A 418 1.90 18.12 -9.88
C PHE A 418 1.51 19.07 -11.00
N HIS A 419 1.68 20.36 -10.74
CA HIS A 419 1.53 21.43 -11.71
C HIS A 419 2.89 21.74 -12.34
N LEU A 420 2.94 21.78 -13.66
CA LEU A 420 4.16 22.15 -14.40
C LEU A 420 4.21 23.67 -14.59
N GLY A 421 5.16 24.34 -13.94
CA GLY A 421 5.43 25.78 -14.12
C GLY A 421 6.72 26.05 -14.89
N GLN A 422 6.80 27.24 -15.48
CA GLN A 422 8.08 27.85 -15.88
C GLN A 422 8.53 28.80 -14.77
N ALA A 423 9.83 28.77 -14.43
CA ALA A 423 10.42 29.66 -13.43
C ALA A 423 10.44 31.12 -13.86
#